data_AF-A0A7W0M0L1-F1
#
_entry.id   AF-A0A7W0M0L1-F1
#
_cell.length_a   1.000
_cell.length_b   1.000
_cell.length_c   1.000
_cell.angle_alpha   90.00
_cell.angle_beta   90.00
_cell.angle_gamma   90.00
#
_symmetry.space_group_name_H-M   'P 1'
#
loop_
_entity.id
_entity.type
_entity.pdbx_description
1 polymer ?
#
loop_
_entity_poly.entity_id
_entity_poly.type
_entity_poly.pdbx_seq_one_letter_code
_entity_poly.pdbx_strand_id
1 'polypeptide(L)'
;MPVQLRSTGYGRAALDMLREVVATAKRDDAMAPVTILVPNNIAGIVARRHLAHGLTDDHPGVAGIYLATLPRLAEQIAAPHLDPRRPATRPILASAWRSTLDAAPGLFASASEHPATIRALTNAHRELRDLTEPALQAVAAAGKLPGDVARLHNTVTDKLRQDWYDPTDLLHTATHLVNETPETIRELGAVVLYLPQALTQAEAAFAHALSDHADHANHADLTVLVGLTGVRRADTAVRRTLTRLGLGQPEDSPKPPTATQVRHASDSDDEVRCIIREVVTTFEQTPAHRIAILYGRPSPYARLLHEQLNQAGITFNGPGTRAVHERALARGFLGILGLAQTAMPRAELFRALAEAPAKTFDDGRV
;
A
#
# COMPACT_ATOMS: atom_id res chain seq x y z
N MET A 1 13.50 6.48 25.14
CA MET A 1 12.81 7.78 25.19
C MET A 1 11.35 7.53 24.85
N PRO A 2 10.34 8.21 25.44
CA PRO A 2 9.01 7.63 25.49
C PRO A 2 8.26 7.93 24.18
N VAL A 3 8.52 7.09 23.16
CA VAL A 3 7.51 6.83 22.14
C VAL A 3 6.19 6.54 22.86
N GLN A 4 5.20 7.40 22.69
CA GLN A 4 3.92 7.22 23.37
C GLN A 4 3.12 6.17 22.59
N LEU A 5 3.00 4.98 23.17
CA LEU A 5 2.17 3.90 22.62
C LEU A 5 0.73 4.03 23.14
N ARG A 6 -0.24 4.11 22.22
CA ARG A 6 -1.67 4.02 22.53
C ARG A 6 -2.32 2.91 21.71
N SER A 7 -3.11 2.03 22.34
CA SER A 7 -3.85 0.97 21.65
C SER A 7 -5.35 1.25 21.62
N THR A 8 -6.01 0.80 20.56
CA THR A 8 -7.46 0.96 20.38
C THR A 8 -8.03 -0.07 19.41
N GLY A 9 -9.36 -0.16 19.34
CA GLY A 9 -10.05 -0.90 18.29
C GLY A 9 -10.05 -0.12 16.97
N TYR A 10 -10.10 -0.84 15.84
CA TYR A 10 -10.26 -0.21 14.53
C TYR A 10 -11.58 0.57 14.39
N GLY A 11 -11.63 1.48 13.41
CA GLY A 11 -12.85 2.22 13.07
C GLY A 11 -12.96 3.52 13.86
N ARG A 12 -14.14 3.79 14.43
CA ARG A 12 -14.45 5.08 15.07
C ARG A 12 -13.56 5.38 16.27
N ALA A 13 -13.27 4.38 17.11
CA ALA A 13 -12.40 4.53 18.28
C ALA A 13 -10.98 4.98 17.91
N ALA A 14 -10.41 4.44 16.82
CA ALA A 14 -9.10 4.87 16.32
C ALA A 14 -9.11 6.32 15.80
N LEU A 15 -10.19 6.72 15.13
CA LEU A 15 -10.34 8.07 14.60
C LEU A 15 -10.52 9.11 15.70
N ASP A 16 -11.35 8.81 16.70
CA ASP A 16 -11.55 9.69 17.85
C ASP A 16 -10.24 9.81 18.67
N MET A 17 -9.51 8.70 18.87
CA MET A 17 -8.20 8.74 19.51
C MET A 17 -7.17 9.56 18.72
N LEU A 18 -7.19 9.49 17.38
CA LEU A 18 -6.35 10.34 16.55
C LEU A 18 -6.73 11.83 16.73
N ARG A 19 -8.03 12.16 16.78
CA ARG A 19 -8.51 13.52 17.05
C ARG A 19 -7.98 14.03 18.39
N GLU A 20 -8.01 13.23 19.45
CA GLU A 20 -7.48 13.59 20.77
C GLU A 20 -5.97 13.87 20.76
N VAL A 21 -5.20 13.03 20.07
CA VAL A 21 -3.73 13.20 19.96
C VAL A 21 -3.41 14.48 19.19
N VAL A 22 -4.09 14.74 18.08
CA VAL A 22 -3.90 15.96 17.29
C VAL A 22 -4.35 17.20 18.09
N ALA A 23 -5.45 17.12 18.84
CA ALA A 23 -5.92 18.20 19.72
C ALA A 23 -4.91 18.52 20.83
N THR A 24 -4.28 17.49 21.40
CA THR A 24 -3.23 17.65 22.42
C THR A 24 -2.01 18.36 21.85
N ALA A 25 -1.54 17.95 20.66
CA ALA A 25 -0.39 18.55 20.00
C ALA A 25 -0.63 20.02 19.59
N LYS A 26 -1.90 20.41 19.40
CA LYS A 26 -2.30 21.75 18.95
C LYS A 26 -2.93 22.60 20.06
N ARG A 27 -2.80 22.21 21.33
CA ARG A 27 -3.47 22.89 22.45
C ARG A 27 -3.05 24.35 22.57
N ASP A 28 -1.74 24.60 22.45
CA ASP A 28 -1.16 25.93 22.67
C ASP A 28 -1.04 26.73 21.36
N ASP A 29 -1.00 26.05 20.22
CA ASP A 29 -0.99 26.66 18.88
C ASP A 29 -1.82 25.84 17.89
N ALA A 30 -2.93 26.42 17.41
CA ALA A 30 -3.82 25.80 16.44
C ALA A 30 -3.13 25.54 15.08
N MET A 31 -2.11 26.31 14.73
CA MET A 31 -1.34 26.18 13.49
C MET A 31 -0.12 25.26 13.62
N ALA A 32 0.21 24.77 14.82
CA ALA A 32 1.38 23.92 15.05
C ALA A 32 1.37 22.70 14.10
N PRO A 33 2.46 22.44 13.35
CA PRO A 33 2.46 21.36 12.37
C PRO A 33 2.29 19.98 13.06
N VAL A 34 1.46 19.12 12.47
CA VAL A 34 1.29 17.72 12.89
C VAL A 34 1.39 16.82 11.66
N THR A 35 2.38 15.93 11.66
CA THR A 35 2.60 14.95 10.60
C THR A 35 2.02 13.60 11.02
N ILE A 36 1.03 13.11 10.27
CA ILE A 36 0.35 11.84 10.53
C ILE A 36 0.79 10.82 9.47
N LEU A 37 1.56 9.83 9.92
CA LEU A 37 2.06 8.72 9.12
C LEU A 37 1.02 7.60 9.08
N VAL A 38 0.32 7.49 7.96
CA VAL A 38 -0.82 6.57 7.77
C VAL A 38 -0.37 5.27 7.11
N PRO A 39 -1.09 4.14 7.31
CA PRO A 39 -0.65 2.85 6.77
C PRO A 39 -0.85 2.76 5.25
N ASN A 40 -1.80 3.55 4.72
CA ASN A 40 -2.06 3.70 3.29
C ASN A 40 -2.88 4.97 3.01
N ASN A 41 -2.97 5.34 1.73
CA ASN A 41 -3.68 6.55 1.31
C ASN A 41 -5.18 6.53 1.60
N ILE A 42 -5.82 5.35 1.62
CA ILE A 42 -7.26 5.24 1.93
C ILE A 42 -7.50 5.60 3.39
N ALA A 43 -6.71 5.04 4.31
CA ALA A 43 -6.76 5.37 5.73
C ALA A 43 -6.47 6.87 5.96
N GLY A 44 -5.54 7.46 5.19
CA GLY A 44 -5.28 8.89 5.22
C GLY A 44 -6.47 9.75 4.79
N ILE A 45 -7.21 9.38 3.74
CA ILE A 45 -8.42 10.09 3.33
C ILE A 45 -9.49 10.03 4.43
N VAL A 46 -9.68 8.85 5.04
CA VAL A 46 -10.65 8.67 6.13
C VAL A 46 -10.26 9.49 7.37
N ALA A 47 -8.99 9.42 7.79
CA ALA A 47 -8.46 10.20 8.90
C ALA A 47 -8.60 11.71 8.66
N ARG A 48 -8.19 12.20 7.47
CA ARG A 48 -8.33 13.60 7.10
C ARG A 48 -9.78 14.06 7.13
N ARG A 49 -10.71 13.27 6.56
CA ARG A 49 -12.14 13.60 6.58
C ARG A 49 -12.69 13.64 8.00
N HIS A 50 -12.25 12.73 8.86
CA HIS A 50 -12.67 12.74 10.26
C HIS A 50 -12.18 14.01 10.97
N LEU A 51 -10.88 14.33 10.89
CA LEU A 51 -10.29 15.52 11.52
C LEU A 51 -10.85 16.84 10.96
N ALA A 52 -11.33 16.85 9.70
CA ALA A 52 -11.97 18.02 9.12
C ALA A 52 -13.27 18.44 9.83
N HIS A 53 -13.87 17.58 10.67
CA HIS A 53 -15.02 17.96 11.49
C HIS A 53 -14.63 18.85 12.69
N GLY A 54 -13.35 19.04 12.96
CA GLY A 54 -12.86 19.82 14.10
C GLY A 54 -12.10 18.97 15.11
N LEU A 55 -11.26 19.62 15.91
CA LEU A 55 -10.54 19.00 17.03
C LEU A 55 -11.32 19.12 18.34
N THR A 56 -12.13 20.18 18.48
CA THR A 56 -13.10 20.40 19.55
C THR A 56 -14.49 20.55 18.95
N ASP A 57 -15.54 20.45 19.76
CA ASP A 57 -16.91 20.54 19.24
C ASP A 57 -17.30 21.98 18.88
N ASP A 58 -16.56 22.97 19.41
CA ASP A 58 -16.82 24.40 19.19
C ASP A 58 -16.13 24.97 17.94
N HIS A 59 -15.10 24.30 17.41
CA HIS A 59 -14.28 24.81 16.31
C HIS A 59 -14.24 23.81 15.15
N PRO A 60 -15.06 24.00 14.10
CA PRO A 60 -15.03 23.13 12.94
C PRO A 60 -13.72 23.33 12.16
N GLY A 61 -13.12 22.21 11.75
CA GLY A 61 -11.93 22.20 10.90
C GLY A 61 -10.61 22.04 11.65
N VAL A 62 -9.56 21.87 10.85
CA VAL A 62 -8.19 21.66 11.32
C VAL A 62 -7.22 22.21 10.28
N ALA A 63 -6.17 22.87 10.73
CA ALA A 63 -5.09 23.39 9.88
C ALA A 63 -3.75 22.78 10.31
N GLY A 64 -2.70 22.97 9.51
CA GLY A 64 -1.35 22.51 9.86
C GLY A 64 -1.24 21.00 10.07
N ILE A 65 -2.00 20.20 9.30
CA ILE A 65 -1.85 18.74 9.30
C ILE A 65 -1.27 18.25 7.97
N TYR A 66 -0.28 17.38 8.05
CA TYR A 66 0.31 16.71 6.91
C TYR A 66 0.09 15.21 7.03
N LEU A 67 -0.48 14.58 6.00
CA LEU A 67 -0.72 13.13 6.00
C LEU A 67 0.10 12.49 4.89
N ALA A 68 0.94 11.53 5.24
CA ALA A 68 1.78 10.79 4.32
C ALA A 68 1.93 9.34 4.77
N THR A 69 2.41 8.47 3.89
CA THR A 69 2.94 7.16 4.30
C THR A 69 4.43 7.30 4.62
N LEU A 70 5.00 6.37 5.41
CA LEU A 70 6.44 6.34 5.70
C LEU A 70 7.30 6.38 4.42
N PRO A 71 7.04 5.55 3.38
CA PRO A 71 7.80 5.64 2.13
C PRO A 71 7.67 6.99 1.42
N ARG A 72 6.50 7.65 1.49
CA ARG A 72 6.30 8.94 0.84
C ARG A 72 7.06 10.06 1.56
N LEU A 73 7.07 10.04 2.89
CA LEU A 73 7.88 10.99 3.66
C LEU A 73 9.39 10.75 3.40
N ALA A 74 9.83 9.50 3.40
CA ALA A 74 11.21 9.14 3.07
C ALA A 74 11.59 9.62 1.67
N GLU A 75 10.70 9.48 0.68
CA GLU A 75 10.91 10.00 -0.67
C GLU A 75 11.14 11.52 -0.69
N GLN A 76 10.37 12.29 0.07
CA GLN A 76 10.52 13.75 0.13
C GLN A 76 11.87 14.18 0.70
N ILE A 77 12.40 13.43 1.67
CA ILE A 77 13.69 13.72 2.32
C ILE A 77 14.86 13.22 1.46
N ALA A 78 14.77 11.99 0.96
CA ALA A 78 15.89 11.30 0.32
C ALA A 78 16.03 11.57 -1.17
N ALA A 79 14.95 11.76 -1.92
CA ALA A 79 15.01 11.84 -3.39
C ALA A 79 15.98 12.91 -3.93
N PRO A 80 16.06 14.14 -3.36
CA PRO A 80 17.03 15.15 -3.81
C PRO A 80 18.49 14.71 -3.66
N HIS A 81 18.78 13.83 -2.70
CA HIS A 81 20.12 13.33 -2.39
C HIS A 81 20.51 12.09 -3.20
N LEU A 82 19.58 11.53 -3.97
CA LEU A 82 19.82 10.37 -4.83
C LEU A 82 20.08 10.73 -6.29
N ASP A 83 19.98 12.01 -6.67
CA ASP A 83 20.35 12.49 -8.00
C ASP A 83 21.83 12.15 -8.31
N PRO A 84 22.18 11.68 -9.52
CA PRO A 84 21.36 11.56 -10.74
C PRO A 84 20.62 10.21 -10.92
N ARG A 85 20.57 9.35 -9.89
CA ARG A 85 19.87 8.05 -9.96
C ARG A 85 18.37 8.29 -10.13
N ARG A 86 17.70 7.34 -10.80
CA ARG A 86 16.27 7.39 -11.14
C ARG A 86 15.47 6.33 -10.36
N PRO A 87 14.17 6.53 -10.11
CA PRO A 87 13.37 5.53 -9.41
C PRO A 87 13.23 4.24 -10.25
N ALA A 88 13.60 3.10 -9.68
CA ALA A 88 13.44 1.77 -10.26
C ALA A 88 11.95 1.38 -10.30
N THR A 89 11.27 1.71 -11.39
CA THR A 89 9.87 1.34 -11.58
C THR A 89 9.72 -0.19 -11.75
N ARG A 90 8.51 -0.72 -11.55
CA ARG A 90 8.23 -2.17 -11.71
C ARG A 90 8.69 -2.71 -13.08
N PRO A 91 8.49 -2.00 -14.21
CA PRO A 91 9.03 -2.44 -15.50
C PRO A 91 10.56 -2.51 -15.55
N ILE A 92 11.26 -1.54 -14.96
CA ILE A 92 12.74 -1.54 -14.91
C ILE A 92 13.24 -2.73 -14.10
N LEU A 93 12.66 -2.97 -12.92
CA LEU A 93 13.01 -4.14 -12.11
C LEU A 93 12.73 -5.44 -12.86
N ALA A 94 11.56 -5.58 -13.49
CA ALA A 94 11.24 -6.77 -14.28
C ALA A 94 12.17 -6.96 -15.48
N SER A 95 12.60 -5.87 -16.13
CA SER A 95 13.58 -5.91 -17.23
C SER A 95 14.96 -6.34 -16.76
N ALA A 96 15.42 -5.83 -15.61
CA ALA A 96 16.66 -6.26 -14.99
C ALA A 96 16.63 -7.76 -14.67
N TRP A 97 15.53 -8.25 -14.08
CA TRP A 97 15.33 -9.68 -13.82
C TRP A 97 15.37 -10.54 -15.07
N ARG A 98 14.67 -10.15 -16.16
CA ARG A 98 14.73 -10.87 -17.44
C ARG A 98 16.14 -10.94 -17.98
N SER A 99 16.81 -9.79 -18.07
CA SER A 99 18.18 -9.73 -18.60
C SER A 99 19.18 -10.55 -17.77
N THR A 100 19.03 -10.60 -16.45
CA THR A 100 19.88 -11.44 -15.58
C THR A 100 19.58 -12.93 -15.80
N LEU A 101 18.32 -13.31 -15.98
CA LEU A 101 17.94 -14.69 -16.28
C LEU A 101 18.39 -15.12 -17.68
N ASP A 102 18.33 -14.24 -18.68
CA ASP A 102 18.80 -14.53 -20.04
C ASP A 102 20.31 -14.81 -20.05
N ALA A 103 21.09 -14.09 -19.22
CA ALA A 103 22.52 -14.26 -19.12
C ALA A 103 22.93 -15.49 -18.28
N ALA A 104 22.28 -15.72 -17.14
CA ALA A 104 22.65 -16.75 -16.19
C ALA A 104 21.43 -17.31 -15.42
N PRO A 105 20.58 -18.12 -16.10
CA PRO A 105 19.28 -18.53 -15.57
C PRO A 105 19.36 -19.48 -14.37
N GLY A 106 20.49 -20.19 -14.21
CA GLY A 106 20.68 -21.16 -13.13
C GLY A 106 19.58 -22.22 -13.12
N LEU A 107 18.96 -22.43 -11.96
CA LEU A 107 17.86 -23.37 -11.75
C LEU A 107 16.56 -22.96 -12.45
N PHE A 108 16.45 -21.72 -12.92
CA PHE A 108 15.27 -21.20 -13.61
C PHE A 108 15.32 -21.39 -15.13
N ALA A 109 16.31 -22.10 -15.68
CA ALA A 109 16.48 -22.26 -17.13
C ALA A 109 15.23 -22.78 -17.86
N SER A 110 14.45 -23.66 -17.24
CA SER A 110 13.22 -24.20 -17.83
C SER A 110 12.04 -23.21 -17.80
N ALA A 111 12.12 -22.14 -17.02
CA ALA A 111 11.03 -21.20 -16.78
C ALA A 111 11.45 -19.73 -16.86
N SER A 112 12.62 -19.44 -17.46
CA SER A 112 13.22 -18.11 -17.54
C SER A 112 12.35 -17.12 -18.32
N GLU A 113 11.70 -17.61 -19.38
CA GLU A 113 10.80 -16.83 -20.22
C GLU A 113 9.37 -16.72 -19.65
N HIS A 114 9.03 -17.53 -18.64
CA HIS A 114 7.66 -17.61 -18.17
C HIS A 114 7.28 -16.37 -17.32
N PRO A 115 6.23 -15.60 -17.68
CA PRO A 115 5.89 -14.34 -17.00
C PRO A 115 5.59 -14.50 -15.50
N ALA A 116 5.08 -15.67 -15.09
CA ALA A 116 4.83 -15.95 -13.68
C ALA A 116 6.14 -16.04 -12.86
N THR A 117 7.21 -16.58 -13.45
CA THR A 117 8.54 -16.69 -12.81
C THR A 117 9.08 -15.30 -12.52
N ILE A 118 9.09 -14.40 -13.52
CA ILE A 118 9.54 -13.02 -13.34
C ILE A 118 8.74 -12.29 -12.26
N ARG A 119 7.41 -12.46 -12.23
CA ARG A 119 6.56 -11.87 -11.18
C ARG A 119 6.90 -12.41 -9.80
N ALA A 120 7.07 -13.73 -9.67
CA ALA A 120 7.44 -14.36 -8.40
C ALA A 120 8.82 -13.89 -7.91
N LEU A 121 9.82 -13.84 -8.80
CA LEU A 121 11.16 -13.35 -8.48
C LEU A 121 11.17 -11.85 -8.14
N THR A 122 10.39 -11.04 -8.85
CA THR A 122 10.24 -9.60 -8.53
C THR A 122 9.55 -9.38 -7.17
N ASN A 123 8.64 -10.27 -6.77
CA ASN A 123 8.04 -10.24 -5.44
C ASN A 123 9.07 -10.65 -4.37
N ALA A 124 9.74 -11.79 -4.56
CA ALA A 124 10.78 -12.26 -3.67
C ALA A 124 11.92 -11.24 -3.52
N HIS A 125 12.32 -10.58 -4.61
CA HIS A 125 13.32 -9.52 -4.59
C HIS A 125 12.99 -8.44 -3.57
N ARG A 126 11.73 -7.98 -3.51
CA ARG A 126 11.30 -6.94 -2.56
C ARG A 126 11.37 -7.41 -1.11
N GLU A 127 11.09 -8.68 -0.84
CA GLU A 127 11.25 -9.27 0.50
C GLU A 127 12.73 -9.39 0.88
N LEU A 128 13.58 -9.81 -0.06
CA LEU A 128 15.02 -9.94 0.15
C LEU A 128 15.72 -8.59 0.32
N ARG A 129 15.24 -7.52 -0.36
CA ARG A 129 15.77 -6.16 -0.18
C ARG A 129 15.65 -5.65 1.25
N ASP A 130 14.65 -6.11 2.00
CA ASP A 130 14.43 -5.72 3.40
C ASP A 130 15.24 -6.57 4.41
N LEU A 131 16.02 -7.55 3.93
CA LEU A 131 16.85 -8.37 4.80
C LEU A 131 18.20 -7.70 5.07
N THR A 132 18.74 -7.95 6.28
CA THR A 132 20.14 -7.64 6.58
C THR A 132 21.05 -8.62 5.84
N GLU A 133 22.30 -8.23 5.60
CA GLU A 133 23.28 -9.10 4.94
C GLU A 133 23.40 -10.48 5.61
N PRO A 134 23.50 -10.62 6.95
CA PRO A 134 23.52 -11.94 7.60
C PRO A 134 22.24 -12.75 7.37
N ALA A 135 21.06 -12.11 7.32
CA ALA A 135 19.80 -12.79 7.06
C ALA A 135 19.71 -13.25 5.59
N LEU A 136 20.20 -12.44 4.65
CA LEU A 136 20.28 -12.84 3.24
C LEU A 136 21.22 -14.04 3.04
N GLN A 137 22.38 -14.06 3.73
CA GLN A 137 23.29 -15.20 3.72
C GLN A 137 22.65 -16.46 4.32
N ALA A 138 21.88 -16.32 5.42
CA ALA A 138 21.14 -17.44 5.99
C ALA A 138 20.08 -17.99 5.02
N VAL A 139 19.37 -17.12 4.28
CA VAL A 139 18.44 -17.54 3.22
C VAL A 139 19.19 -18.26 2.10
N ALA A 140 20.33 -17.73 1.66
CA ALA A 140 21.13 -18.35 0.61
C ALA A 140 21.64 -19.75 1.00
N ALA A 141 22.00 -19.94 2.27
CA ALA A 141 22.47 -21.21 2.82
C ALA A 141 21.36 -22.26 3.04
N ALA A 142 20.07 -21.86 3.01
CA ALA A 142 18.95 -22.76 3.30
C ALA A 142 18.74 -23.84 2.22
N GLY A 143 19.30 -23.69 1.02
CA GLY A 143 19.27 -24.70 -0.02
C GLY A 143 19.59 -24.16 -1.41
N LYS A 144 19.60 -25.06 -2.41
CA LYS A 144 19.99 -24.72 -3.79
C LYS A 144 19.10 -23.63 -4.42
N LEU A 145 17.78 -23.74 -4.28
CA LEU A 145 16.84 -22.76 -4.85
C LEU A 145 16.92 -21.39 -4.16
N PRO A 146 16.81 -21.27 -2.82
CA PRO A 146 17.04 -20.00 -2.13
C PRO A 146 18.41 -19.37 -2.42
N GLY A 147 19.48 -20.18 -2.48
CA GLY A 147 20.82 -19.73 -2.87
C GLY A 147 20.87 -19.12 -4.26
N ASP A 148 20.24 -19.76 -5.24
CA ASP A 148 20.20 -19.24 -6.61
C ASP A 148 19.35 -17.96 -6.73
N VAL A 149 18.24 -17.88 -5.97
CA VAL A 149 17.44 -16.64 -5.86
C VAL A 149 18.24 -15.50 -5.23
N ALA A 150 18.97 -15.76 -4.14
CA ALA A 150 19.81 -14.76 -3.48
C ALA A 150 20.95 -14.27 -4.40
N ARG A 151 21.60 -15.19 -5.14
CA ARG A 151 22.60 -14.86 -6.16
C ARG A 151 22.03 -13.92 -7.23
N LEU A 152 20.87 -14.28 -7.80
CA LEU A 152 20.20 -13.46 -8.82
C LEU A 152 19.75 -12.11 -8.25
N HIS A 153 19.25 -12.10 -7.02
CA HIS A 153 18.89 -10.87 -6.30
C HIS A 153 20.09 -9.92 -6.19
N ASN A 154 21.25 -10.39 -5.73
CA ASN A 154 22.47 -9.58 -5.63
C ASN A 154 22.89 -9.04 -7.00
N THR A 155 22.87 -9.89 -8.03
CA THR A 155 23.21 -9.49 -9.40
C THR A 155 22.29 -8.38 -9.91
N VAL A 156 20.98 -8.48 -9.67
CA VAL A 156 20.00 -7.46 -10.05
C VAL A 156 20.22 -6.17 -9.25
N THR A 157 20.46 -6.27 -7.94
CA THR A 157 20.73 -5.11 -7.08
C THR A 157 21.99 -4.38 -7.54
N ASP A 158 23.08 -5.10 -7.81
CA ASP A 158 24.34 -4.53 -8.31
C ASP A 158 24.14 -3.83 -9.66
N LYS A 159 23.39 -4.45 -10.57
CA LYS A 159 23.09 -3.89 -11.89
C LYS A 159 22.28 -2.59 -11.81
N LEU A 160 21.35 -2.50 -10.86
CA LEU A 160 20.50 -1.33 -10.70
C LEU A 160 21.19 -0.20 -9.92
N ARG A 161 22.14 -0.52 -9.03
CA ARG A 161 22.73 0.42 -8.06
C ARG A 161 23.26 1.72 -8.68
N GLN A 162 23.86 1.65 -9.86
CA GLN A 162 24.54 2.81 -10.48
C GLN A 162 23.56 3.91 -10.92
N ASP A 163 22.49 3.53 -11.62
CA ASP A 163 21.59 4.48 -12.28
C ASP A 163 20.21 4.55 -11.62
N TRP A 164 19.87 3.60 -10.75
CA TRP A 164 18.52 3.43 -10.23
C TRP A 164 18.49 3.29 -8.71
N TYR A 165 17.46 3.81 -8.06
CA TYR A 165 17.16 3.61 -6.64
C TYR A 165 15.77 3.00 -6.43
N ASP A 166 15.61 2.23 -5.36
CA ASP A 166 14.34 1.61 -4.99
C ASP A 166 13.76 2.21 -3.68
N PRO A 167 12.55 1.78 -3.24
CA PRO A 167 11.98 2.27 -1.98
C PRO A 167 12.82 1.96 -0.74
N THR A 168 13.61 0.89 -0.75
CA THR A 168 14.48 0.53 0.38
C THR A 168 15.67 1.48 0.46
N ASP A 169 16.27 1.85 -0.68
CA ASP A 169 17.29 2.89 -0.75
C ASP A 169 16.77 4.23 -0.21
N LEU A 170 15.55 4.63 -0.59
CA LEU A 170 14.92 5.86 -0.07
C LEU A 170 14.80 5.84 1.46
N LEU A 171 14.33 4.73 2.03
CA LEU A 171 14.18 4.60 3.48
C LEU A 171 15.52 4.63 4.20
N HIS A 172 16.55 3.94 3.68
CA HIS A 172 17.89 3.98 4.27
C HIS A 172 18.53 5.36 4.18
N THR A 173 18.46 6.00 3.02
CA THR A 173 18.99 7.36 2.83
C THR A 173 18.24 8.38 3.70
N ALA A 174 16.91 8.30 3.79
CA ALA A 174 16.14 9.17 4.68
C ALA A 174 16.51 8.96 6.15
N THR A 175 16.66 7.70 6.59
CA THR A 175 17.11 7.36 7.95
C THR A 175 18.47 7.99 8.24
N HIS A 176 19.42 7.86 7.31
CA HIS A 176 20.75 8.44 7.44
C HIS A 176 20.71 9.97 7.56
N LEU A 177 19.98 10.64 6.67
CA LEU A 177 19.84 12.10 6.66
C LEU A 177 19.19 12.64 7.94
N VAL A 178 18.19 11.94 8.48
CA VAL A 178 17.55 12.33 9.74
C VAL A 178 18.54 12.23 10.91
N ASN A 179 19.37 11.18 10.94
CA ASN A 179 20.36 11.00 11.99
C ASN A 179 21.53 12.00 11.90
N GLU A 180 21.97 12.34 10.69
CA GLU A 180 23.06 13.30 10.48
C GLU A 180 22.61 14.76 10.60
N THR A 181 21.42 15.08 10.09
CA THR A 181 20.86 16.43 10.07
C THR A 181 19.42 16.43 10.61
N PRO A 182 19.25 16.33 11.95
CA PRO A 182 17.93 16.35 12.62
C PRO A 182 17.07 17.56 12.25
N GLU A 183 17.71 18.67 11.90
CA GLU A 183 17.10 19.90 11.42
C GLU A 183 16.14 19.72 10.25
N THR A 184 16.37 18.70 9.42
CA THR A 184 15.54 18.37 8.25
C THR A 184 14.11 18.00 8.63
N ILE A 185 13.87 17.54 9.87
CA ILE A 185 12.56 17.09 10.34
C ILE A 185 11.88 18.06 11.29
N ARG A 186 12.50 19.21 11.62
CA ARG A 186 11.88 20.23 12.50
C ARG A 186 10.53 20.71 11.99
N GLU A 187 10.39 20.87 10.67
CA GLU A 187 9.14 21.31 10.04
C GLU A 187 8.00 20.29 10.14
N LEU A 188 8.30 19.03 10.49
CA LEU A 188 7.27 17.99 10.62
C LEU A 188 6.38 18.21 11.86
N GLY A 189 6.86 18.94 12.86
CA GLY A 189 6.19 19.15 14.14
C GLY A 189 5.92 17.83 14.87
N ALA A 190 4.75 17.70 15.49
CA ALA A 190 4.38 16.47 16.18
C ALA A 190 4.16 15.33 15.18
N VAL A 191 4.83 14.19 15.39
CA VAL A 191 4.74 13.03 14.49
C VAL A 191 3.84 11.96 15.10
N VAL A 192 2.87 11.49 14.33
CA VAL A 192 1.90 10.48 14.74
C VAL A 192 1.97 9.29 13.78
N LEU A 193 2.45 8.14 14.25
CA LEU A 193 2.38 6.89 13.49
C LEU A 193 1.01 6.23 13.71
N TYR A 194 0.11 6.45 12.76
CA TYR A 194 -1.28 6.04 12.83
C TYR A 194 -1.49 4.64 12.25
N LEU A 195 -2.03 3.72 13.05
CA LEU A 195 -2.43 2.36 12.69
C LEU A 195 -1.39 1.58 11.86
N PRO A 196 -0.10 1.53 12.27
CA PRO A 196 0.91 0.79 11.52
C PRO A 196 0.56 -0.71 11.49
N GLN A 197 0.68 -1.32 10.31
CA GLN A 197 0.25 -2.71 10.08
C GLN A 197 1.44 -3.68 10.06
N ALA A 198 2.15 -3.74 8.94
CA ALA A 198 3.26 -4.64 8.70
C ALA A 198 4.46 -3.84 8.21
N LEU A 199 5.09 -3.07 9.11
CA LEU A 199 6.27 -2.28 8.74
C LEU A 199 7.42 -3.20 8.39
N THR A 200 8.08 -2.90 7.27
CA THR A 200 9.38 -3.46 6.88
C THR A 200 10.48 -3.09 7.89
N GLN A 201 11.65 -3.74 7.82
CA GLN A 201 12.80 -3.37 8.65
C GLN A 201 13.25 -1.94 8.34
N ALA A 202 13.31 -1.57 7.05
CA ALA A 202 13.68 -0.23 6.62
C ALA A 202 12.66 0.84 7.09
N GLU A 203 11.36 0.56 7.02
CA GLU A 203 10.32 1.46 7.56
C GLU A 203 10.41 1.62 9.07
N ALA A 204 10.66 0.53 9.80
CA ALA A 204 10.82 0.57 11.25
C ALA A 204 12.08 1.37 11.66
N ALA A 205 13.20 1.18 10.95
CA ALA A 205 14.43 1.95 11.17
C ALA A 205 14.21 3.46 10.91
N PHE A 206 13.49 3.81 9.85
CA PHE A 206 13.15 5.20 9.58
C PHE A 206 12.22 5.79 10.65
N ALA A 207 11.20 5.04 11.10
CA ALA A 207 10.33 5.48 12.19
C ALA A 207 11.09 5.67 13.52
N HIS A 208 12.10 4.83 13.80
CA HIS A 208 13.00 5.01 14.94
C HIS A 208 13.83 6.29 14.84
N ALA A 209 14.46 6.54 13.69
CA ALA A 209 15.22 7.78 13.48
C ALA A 209 14.37 9.03 13.65
N LEU A 210 13.11 9.00 13.20
CA LEU A 210 12.16 10.08 13.45
C LEU A 210 11.86 10.26 14.94
N SER A 211 11.81 9.17 15.72
CA SER A 211 11.57 9.24 17.16
C SER A 211 12.76 9.77 17.96
N ASP A 212 13.98 9.38 17.59
CA ASP A 212 15.19 9.75 18.34
C ASP A 212 15.51 11.24 18.22
N HIS A 213 15.05 11.87 17.15
CA HIS A 213 15.32 13.26 16.81
C HIS A 213 14.10 14.17 16.86
N ALA A 214 12.97 13.68 17.38
CA ALA A 214 11.79 14.50 17.57
C ALA A 214 12.02 15.51 18.71
N ASP A 215 11.79 16.79 18.43
CA ASP A 215 12.29 17.92 19.23
C ASP A 215 11.68 17.97 20.65
N HIS A 216 12.55 17.78 21.66
CA HIS A 216 12.18 17.82 23.08
C HIS A 216 11.77 19.20 23.58
N ALA A 217 12.12 20.28 22.86
CA ALA A 217 11.78 21.63 23.28
C ALA A 217 10.29 21.96 23.09
N ASN A 218 9.58 21.21 22.23
CA ASN A 218 8.22 21.54 21.77
C ASN A 218 7.19 20.40 21.91
N HIS A 219 7.42 19.41 22.79
CA HIS A 219 6.48 18.30 23.06
C HIS A 219 6.17 17.39 21.85
N ALA A 220 7.09 17.23 20.90
CA ALA A 220 6.87 16.35 19.76
C ALA A 220 7.40 14.93 20.05
N ASP A 221 6.84 14.21 21.00
CA ASP A 221 7.11 12.77 21.12
C ASP A 221 6.44 12.03 19.94
N LEU A 222 7.14 11.07 19.32
CA LEU A 222 6.51 10.17 18.36
C LEU A 222 5.36 9.44 19.07
N THR A 223 4.13 9.69 18.63
CA THR A 223 2.95 8.99 19.16
C THR A 223 2.56 7.86 18.22
N VAL A 224 2.54 6.62 18.71
CA VAL A 224 2.15 5.44 17.93
C VAL A 224 0.75 5.00 18.35
N LEU A 225 -0.22 5.16 17.45
CA LEU A 225 -1.59 4.68 17.64
C LEU A 225 -1.75 3.33 16.96
N VAL A 226 -2.01 2.29 17.74
CA VAL A 226 -2.07 0.91 17.27
C VAL A 226 -3.51 0.43 17.28
N GLY A 227 -3.97 -0.04 16.12
CA GLY A 227 -5.26 -0.72 16.01
C GLY A 227 -5.09 -2.21 16.28
N LEU A 228 -5.91 -2.76 17.16
CA LEU A 228 -6.00 -4.19 17.40
C LEU A 228 -7.40 -4.71 17.13
N THR A 229 -7.49 -5.96 16.73
CA THR A 229 -8.76 -6.68 16.56
C THR A 229 -9.17 -7.42 17.82
N GLY A 230 -8.24 -7.70 18.72
CA GLY A 230 -8.46 -8.60 19.85
C GLY A 230 -8.18 -10.06 19.54
N VAL A 231 -7.87 -10.39 18.28
CA VAL A 231 -7.57 -11.76 17.84
C VAL A 231 -6.10 -11.89 17.54
N ARG A 232 -5.37 -12.64 18.37
CA ARG A 232 -3.91 -12.85 18.27
C ARG A 232 -3.41 -13.16 16.85
N ARG A 233 -4.13 -14.01 16.10
CA ARG A 233 -3.77 -14.37 14.72
C ARG A 233 -3.92 -13.19 13.76
N ALA A 234 -4.98 -12.40 13.88
CA ALA A 234 -5.19 -11.22 13.05
C ALA A 234 -4.20 -10.09 13.41
N ASP A 235 -3.85 -9.98 14.69
CA ASP A 235 -2.94 -8.94 15.19
C ASP A 235 -1.45 -9.30 15.02
N THR A 236 -1.11 -10.47 14.47
CA THR A 236 0.29 -10.96 14.39
C THR A 236 1.22 -9.97 13.66
N ALA A 237 0.76 -9.39 12.55
CA ALA A 237 1.56 -8.43 11.79
C ALA A 237 1.84 -7.15 12.59
N VAL A 238 0.80 -6.63 13.26
CA VAL A 238 0.89 -5.44 14.12
C VAL A 238 1.83 -5.70 15.29
N ARG A 239 1.71 -6.85 15.96
CA ARG A 239 2.61 -7.22 17.08
C ARG A 239 4.06 -7.31 16.63
N ARG A 240 4.34 -7.87 15.44
CA ARG A 240 5.67 -7.89 14.84
C ARG A 240 6.20 -6.48 14.57
N THR A 241 5.34 -5.58 14.08
CA THR A 241 5.67 -4.16 13.90
C THR A 241 6.05 -3.51 15.23
N LEU A 242 5.32 -3.75 16.31
CA LEU A 242 5.67 -3.21 17.64
C LEU A 242 7.02 -3.72 18.14
N THR A 243 7.28 -5.03 17.99
CA THR A 243 8.58 -5.59 18.33
C THR A 243 9.72 -4.95 17.51
N ARG A 244 9.50 -4.71 16.21
CA ARG A 244 10.47 -4.00 15.35
C ARG A 244 10.73 -2.57 15.81
N LEU A 245 9.67 -1.89 16.27
CA LEU A 245 9.74 -0.56 16.87
C LEU A 245 10.27 -0.57 18.31
N GLY A 246 10.71 -1.72 18.86
CA GLY A 246 11.18 -1.80 20.24
C GLY A 246 10.11 -1.47 21.29
N LEU A 247 8.83 -1.47 20.89
CA LEU A 247 7.70 -1.12 21.75
C LEU A 247 7.16 -2.36 22.45
N GLY A 248 6.71 -2.17 23.69
CA GLY A 248 5.99 -3.17 24.45
C GLY A 248 4.70 -3.60 23.75
N GLN A 249 4.19 -4.77 24.12
CA GLN A 249 2.86 -5.18 23.69
C GLN A 249 1.83 -4.40 24.50
N PRO A 250 0.78 -3.84 23.88
CA PRO A 250 -0.27 -3.16 24.61
C PRO A 250 -0.97 -4.13 25.56
N GLU A 251 -1.22 -3.66 26.78
CA GLU A 251 -1.89 -4.43 27.85
C GLU A 251 -3.37 -4.61 27.52
N ASP A 252 -4.02 -3.56 27.00
CA ASP A 252 -5.42 -3.57 26.63
C ASP A 252 -5.64 -4.05 25.20
N SER A 253 -6.47 -5.08 25.09
CA SER A 253 -6.89 -5.68 23.83
C SER A 253 -8.39 -5.49 23.66
N PRO A 254 -8.86 -4.88 22.55
CA PRO A 254 -10.27 -4.66 22.32
C PRO A 254 -11.00 -6.01 22.20
N LYS A 255 -12.30 -6.02 22.57
CA LYS A 255 -13.15 -7.19 22.33
C LYS A 255 -13.36 -7.35 20.82
N PRO A 256 -13.10 -8.54 20.25
CA PRO A 256 -13.28 -8.74 18.83
C PRO A 256 -14.74 -8.55 18.43
N PRO A 257 -15.02 -7.79 17.35
CA PRO A 257 -16.38 -7.66 16.86
C PRO A 257 -16.87 -9.01 16.34
N THR A 258 -18.07 -9.40 16.75
CA THR A 258 -18.73 -10.62 16.28
C THR A 258 -19.82 -10.26 15.27
N ALA A 259 -20.04 -11.14 14.29
CA ALA A 259 -21.14 -10.96 13.34
C ALA A 259 -22.49 -10.95 14.08
N THR A 260 -23.36 -10.02 13.71
CA THR A 260 -24.74 -9.94 14.24
C THR A 260 -25.67 -10.93 13.53
N GLN A 261 -25.34 -11.27 12.28
CA GLN A 261 -26.10 -12.23 11.47
C GLN A 261 -25.15 -13.09 10.66
N VAL A 262 -25.54 -14.34 10.45
CA VAL A 262 -24.87 -15.29 9.54
C VAL A 262 -25.92 -15.81 8.58
N ARG A 263 -25.64 -15.73 7.28
CA ARG A 263 -26.54 -16.23 6.22
C ARG A 263 -25.83 -17.30 5.41
N HIS A 264 -26.58 -18.31 5.03
CA HIS A 264 -26.16 -19.32 4.08
C HIS A 264 -26.82 -19.02 2.73
N ALA A 265 -26.03 -19.14 1.67
CA ALA A 265 -26.47 -19.04 0.28
C ALA A 265 -26.03 -20.29 -0.48
N SER A 266 -26.74 -20.64 -1.55
CA SER A 266 -26.42 -21.84 -2.34
C SER A 266 -25.13 -21.70 -3.14
N ASP A 267 -24.88 -20.51 -3.66
CA ASP A 267 -23.76 -20.16 -4.54
C ASP A 267 -23.43 -18.66 -4.41
N SER A 268 -22.41 -18.21 -5.12
CA SER A 268 -21.97 -16.82 -5.08
C SER A 268 -22.99 -15.83 -5.67
N ASP A 269 -23.84 -16.24 -6.61
CA ASP A 269 -24.86 -15.37 -7.19
C ASP A 269 -25.99 -15.13 -6.19
N ASP A 270 -26.43 -16.19 -5.50
CA ASP A 270 -27.42 -16.10 -4.43
C ASP A 270 -26.89 -15.33 -3.22
N GLU A 271 -25.61 -15.53 -2.86
CA GLU A 271 -24.94 -14.77 -1.79
C GLU A 271 -24.94 -13.27 -2.09
N VAL A 272 -24.53 -12.88 -3.31
CA VAL A 272 -24.54 -11.49 -3.75
C VAL A 272 -25.96 -10.94 -3.74
N ARG A 273 -26.94 -11.66 -4.29
CA ARG A 273 -28.34 -11.20 -4.29
C ARG A 273 -28.89 -10.97 -2.88
N CYS A 274 -28.55 -11.85 -1.94
CA CYS A 274 -28.91 -11.70 -0.53
C CYS A 274 -28.27 -10.45 0.09
N ILE A 275 -26.99 -10.19 -0.19
CA ILE A 275 -26.27 -9.00 0.28
C ILE A 275 -26.91 -7.72 -0.29
N ILE A 276 -27.24 -7.68 -1.59
CA ILE A 276 -27.81 -6.49 -2.22
C ILE A 276 -29.18 -6.16 -1.62
N ARG A 277 -30.04 -7.17 -1.39
CA ARG A 277 -31.31 -6.97 -0.69
C ARG A 277 -31.10 -6.39 0.71
N GLU A 278 -30.12 -6.91 1.45
CA GLU A 278 -29.79 -6.41 2.78
C GLU A 278 -29.31 -4.95 2.74
N VAL A 279 -28.46 -4.60 1.77
CA VAL A 279 -27.96 -3.23 1.59
C VAL A 279 -29.10 -2.25 1.31
N VAL A 280 -30.05 -2.64 0.46
CA VAL A 280 -31.24 -1.82 0.17
C VAL A 280 -32.06 -1.57 1.43
N THR A 281 -32.33 -2.61 2.23
CA THR A 281 -33.03 -2.45 3.52
C THR A 281 -32.22 -1.58 4.48
N THR A 282 -30.91 -1.76 4.51
CA THR A 282 -30.01 -1.01 5.42
C THR A 282 -29.96 0.48 5.11
N PHE A 283 -30.20 0.88 3.85
CA PHE A 283 -30.24 2.30 3.47
C PHE A 283 -31.36 3.09 4.15
N GLU A 284 -32.43 2.44 4.61
CA GLU A 284 -33.52 3.10 5.34
C GLU A 284 -33.02 3.75 6.64
N GLN A 285 -31.96 3.21 7.25
CA GLN A 285 -31.46 3.62 8.56
C GLN A 285 -29.99 4.09 8.53
N THR A 286 -29.22 3.64 7.53
CA THR A 286 -27.78 3.87 7.48
C THR A 286 -27.38 4.56 6.17
N PRO A 287 -26.71 5.73 6.23
CA PRO A 287 -26.21 6.39 5.04
C PRO A 287 -25.25 5.50 4.24
N ALA A 288 -25.31 5.56 2.91
CA ALA A 288 -24.56 4.67 2.03
C ALA A 288 -23.04 4.68 2.28
N HIS A 289 -22.46 5.83 2.65
CA HIS A 289 -21.03 5.96 2.94
C HIS A 289 -20.58 5.26 4.23
N ARG A 290 -21.51 4.69 5.01
CA ARG A 290 -21.24 3.86 6.20
C ARG A 290 -21.37 2.37 5.95
N ILE A 291 -21.73 1.96 4.73
CA ILE A 291 -21.88 0.56 4.35
C ILE A 291 -20.67 0.14 3.52
N ALA A 292 -20.08 -1.00 3.85
CA ALA A 292 -19.00 -1.60 3.08
C ALA A 292 -19.30 -3.08 2.83
N ILE A 293 -19.11 -3.51 1.58
CA ILE A 293 -19.18 -4.93 1.19
C ILE A 293 -17.75 -5.41 0.97
N LEU A 294 -17.35 -6.44 1.72
CA LEU A 294 -16.02 -7.03 1.66
C LEU A 294 -16.11 -8.46 1.12
N TYR A 295 -15.14 -8.86 0.32
CA TYR A 295 -15.05 -10.21 -0.23
C TYR A 295 -13.61 -10.73 -0.11
N GLY A 296 -13.46 -12.04 0.11
CA GLY A 296 -12.13 -12.65 0.30
C GLY A 296 -11.32 -12.79 -0.99
N ARG A 297 -12.00 -12.96 -2.14
CA ARG A 297 -11.36 -13.05 -3.46
C ARG A 297 -12.18 -12.29 -4.51
N PRO A 298 -11.53 -11.63 -5.48
CA PRO A 298 -12.23 -10.86 -6.50
C PRO A 298 -13.04 -11.74 -7.47
N SER A 299 -12.59 -12.97 -7.74
CA SER A 299 -13.38 -13.94 -8.51
C SER A 299 -14.08 -14.91 -7.55
N PRO A 300 -15.40 -15.11 -7.64
CA PRO A 300 -16.33 -14.54 -8.63
C PRO A 300 -16.96 -13.18 -8.24
N TYR A 301 -16.79 -12.74 -6.99
CA TYR A 301 -17.62 -11.70 -6.36
C TYR A 301 -17.55 -10.30 -6.97
N ALA A 302 -16.38 -9.82 -7.38
CA ALA A 302 -16.21 -8.41 -7.74
C ALA A 302 -17.07 -8.02 -8.95
N ARG A 303 -17.08 -8.85 -10.00
CA ARG A 303 -17.91 -8.63 -11.19
C ARG A 303 -19.40 -8.72 -10.85
N LEU A 304 -19.79 -9.76 -10.12
CA LEU A 304 -21.18 -9.99 -9.72
C LEU A 304 -21.73 -8.83 -8.89
N LEU A 305 -20.96 -8.34 -7.91
CA LEU A 305 -21.33 -7.18 -7.10
C LEU A 305 -21.51 -5.93 -7.96
N HIS A 306 -20.58 -5.65 -8.87
CA HIS A 306 -20.70 -4.48 -9.75
C HIS A 306 -21.95 -4.55 -10.64
N GLU A 307 -22.24 -5.72 -11.24
CA GLU A 307 -23.43 -5.91 -12.08
C GLU A 307 -24.72 -5.75 -11.28
N GLN A 308 -24.82 -6.41 -10.12
CA GLN A 308 -26.03 -6.37 -9.30
C GLN A 308 -26.25 -5.01 -8.63
N LEU A 309 -25.19 -4.33 -8.15
CA LEU A 309 -25.29 -2.96 -7.63
C LEU A 309 -25.75 -1.97 -8.71
N ASN A 310 -25.19 -2.07 -9.92
CA ASN A 310 -25.59 -1.23 -11.04
C ASN A 310 -27.06 -1.50 -11.45
N GLN A 311 -27.46 -2.77 -11.49
CA GLN A 311 -28.85 -3.15 -11.79
C GLN A 311 -29.83 -2.63 -10.73
N ALA A 312 -29.41 -2.57 -9.47
CA ALA A 312 -30.18 -1.99 -8.37
C ALA A 312 -30.12 -0.44 -8.31
N GLY A 313 -29.37 0.22 -9.21
CA GLY A 313 -29.20 1.67 -9.21
C GLY A 313 -28.38 2.21 -8.04
N ILE A 314 -27.59 1.35 -7.38
CA ILE A 314 -26.80 1.72 -6.20
C ILE A 314 -25.44 2.23 -6.65
N THR A 315 -25.12 3.47 -6.27
CA THR A 315 -23.77 4.01 -6.49
C THR A 315 -22.79 3.40 -5.50
N PHE A 316 -21.65 2.93 -5.98
CA PHE A 316 -20.61 2.32 -5.15
C PHE A 316 -19.21 2.81 -5.54
N ASN A 317 -18.27 2.65 -4.62
CA ASN A 317 -16.85 2.90 -4.86
C ASN A 317 -16.05 1.68 -4.40
N GLY A 318 -15.23 1.12 -5.30
CA GLY A 318 -14.43 -0.06 -5.03
C GLY A 318 -13.37 -0.30 -6.11
N PRO A 319 -12.49 -1.30 -5.91
CA PRO A 319 -11.51 -1.69 -6.90
C PRO A 319 -12.19 -2.00 -8.23
N GLY A 320 -11.69 -1.43 -9.33
CA GLY A 320 -12.24 -1.70 -10.66
C GLY A 320 -12.17 -3.20 -10.99
N THR A 321 -13.27 -3.74 -11.51
CA THR A 321 -13.37 -5.15 -11.91
C THR A 321 -12.71 -5.45 -13.25
N ARG A 322 -12.53 -4.43 -14.08
CA ARG A 322 -11.97 -4.55 -15.42
C ARG A 322 -10.51 -4.14 -15.43
N ALA A 323 -9.64 -5.06 -15.83
CA ALA A 323 -8.22 -4.77 -15.91
C ALA A 323 -7.93 -3.74 -17.01
N VAL A 324 -6.85 -2.97 -16.88
CA VAL A 324 -6.48 -1.96 -17.88
C VAL A 324 -6.30 -2.57 -19.26
N HIS A 325 -5.71 -3.78 -19.34
CA HIS A 325 -5.50 -4.49 -20.59
C HIS A 325 -6.79 -4.93 -21.28
N GLU A 326 -7.93 -4.96 -20.57
CA GLU A 326 -9.24 -5.28 -21.14
C GLU A 326 -9.98 -4.04 -21.67
N ARG A 327 -9.42 -2.85 -21.48
CA ARG A 327 -9.98 -1.59 -22.00
C ARG A 327 -9.71 -1.49 -23.50
N ALA A 328 -10.64 -0.86 -24.24
CA ALA A 328 -10.60 -0.79 -25.71
C ALA A 328 -9.24 -0.36 -26.28
N LEU A 329 -8.68 0.76 -25.79
CA LEU A 329 -7.37 1.25 -26.22
C LEU A 329 -6.23 0.24 -25.97
N ALA A 330 -6.20 -0.38 -24.80
CA ALA A 330 -5.13 -1.33 -24.46
C ALA A 330 -5.26 -2.63 -25.25
N ARG A 331 -6.49 -3.14 -25.42
CA ARG A 331 -6.72 -4.35 -26.24
C ARG A 331 -6.40 -4.09 -27.70
N GLY A 332 -6.86 -2.97 -28.27
CA GLY A 332 -6.54 -2.59 -29.64
C GLY A 332 -5.04 -2.44 -29.87
N PHE A 333 -4.33 -1.77 -28.96
CA PHE A 333 -2.86 -1.65 -29.02
C PHE A 333 -2.15 -3.00 -28.93
N LEU A 334 -2.51 -3.85 -27.96
CA LEU A 334 -1.94 -5.20 -27.83
C LEU A 334 -2.28 -6.09 -29.02
N GLY A 335 -3.48 -5.94 -29.58
CA GLY A 335 -3.92 -6.62 -30.79
C GLY A 335 -3.03 -6.25 -31.98
N ILE A 336 -2.77 -4.96 -32.20
CA ILE A 336 -1.88 -4.46 -33.26
C ILE A 336 -0.45 -5.01 -33.08
N LEU A 337 0.09 -4.99 -31.86
CA LEU A 337 1.41 -5.56 -31.58
C LEU A 337 1.48 -7.07 -31.84
N GLY A 338 0.41 -7.81 -31.55
CA GLY A 338 0.30 -9.24 -31.84
C GLY A 338 0.32 -9.55 -33.33
N LEU A 339 -0.30 -8.71 -34.16
CA LEU A 339 -0.34 -8.90 -35.62
C LEU A 339 1.05 -8.91 -36.27
N ALA A 340 1.99 -8.14 -35.71
CA ALA A 340 3.38 -8.11 -36.17
C ALA A 340 4.07 -9.48 -36.01
N GLN A 341 3.56 -10.34 -35.13
CA GLN A 341 4.10 -11.68 -34.87
C GLN A 341 3.39 -12.78 -35.67
N THR A 342 2.18 -12.55 -36.20
CA THR A 342 1.31 -13.60 -36.75
C THR A 342 1.07 -13.54 -38.26
N ALA A 343 1.91 -12.85 -39.04
CA ALA A 343 1.71 -12.66 -40.49
C ALA A 343 0.34 -12.05 -40.87
N MET A 344 -0.26 -11.29 -39.94
CA MET A 344 -1.51 -10.55 -40.10
C MET A 344 -2.72 -11.38 -40.59
N PRO A 345 -3.23 -12.34 -39.80
CA PRO A 345 -4.44 -13.05 -40.14
C PRO A 345 -5.62 -12.07 -40.19
N ARG A 346 -6.45 -12.17 -41.24
CA ARG A 346 -7.57 -11.25 -41.48
C ARG A 346 -8.48 -11.09 -40.25
N ALA A 347 -8.82 -12.19 -39.57
CA ALA A 347 -9.68 -12.17 -38.39
C ALA A 347 -9.08 -11.39 -37.21
N GLU A 348 -7.77 -11.57 -36.97
CA GLU A 348 -7.07 -10.85 -35.90
C GLU A 348 -6.95 -9.36 -36.21
N LEU A 349 -6.72 -9.01 -37.48
CA LEU A 349 -6.66 -7.63 -37.96
C LEU A 349 -7.99 -6.91 -37.70
N PHE A 350 -9.11 -7.49 -38.13
CA PHE A 350 -10.42 -6.89 -37.91
C PHE A 350 -10.79 -6.82 -36.43
N ARG A 351 -10.38 -7.80 -35.62
CA ARG A 351 -10.57 -7.74 -34.16
C ARG A 351 -9.80 -6.58 -33.52
N ALA A 352 -8.55 -6.37 -33.91
CA ALA A 352 -7.73 -5.27 -33.39
C ALA A 352 -8.27 -3.90 -33.83
N LEU A 353 -8.68 -3.77 -35.09
CA LEU A 353 -9.28 -2.54 -35.63
C LEU A 353 -10.62 -2.19 -34.97
N ALA A 354 -11.45 -3.19 -34.64
CA ALA A 354 -12.73 -2.99 -33.95
C ALA A 354 -12.59 -2.50 -32.50
N GLU A 355 -11.41 -2.68 -31.88
CA GLU A 355 -11.15 -2.24 -30.50
C GLU A 355 -10.45 -0.88 -30.42
N ALA A 356 -9.74 -0.49 -31.48
CA ALA A 356 -9.13 0.83 -31.59
C ALA A 356 -10.19 1.87 -32.01
N PRO A 357 -10.15 3.10 -31.50
CA PRO A 357 -10.90 4.20 -32.08
C PRO A 357 -10.25 4.56 -33.44
N ALA A 358 -10.53 3.76 -34.46
CA ALA A 358 -10.07 4.00 -35.81
C ALA A 358 -10.88 5.18 -36.38
N LYS A 359 -10.16 6.18 -36.88
CA LYS A 359 -10.75 7.26 -37.67
C LYS A 359 -10.45 7.00 -39.14
N THR A 360 -11.40 7.33 -40.02
CA THR A 360 -11.13 7.44 -41.45
C THR A 360 -10.19 8.63 -41.69
N PHE A 361 -9.57 8.66 -42.88
CA PHE A 361 -8.71 9.77 -43.30
C PHE A 361 -9.44 11.13 -43.28
N ASP A 362 -10.77 11.11 -43.42
CA ASP A 362 -11.65 12.29 -43.37
C ASP A 362 -12.23 12.56 -41.96
N ASP A 363 -11.56 12.09 -40.89
CA ASP A 363 -11.93 12.30 -39.48
C ASP A 363 -13.28 11.68 -39.06
N GLY A 364 -13.87 10.82 -39.89
CA GLY A 364 -15.07 10.03 -39.58
C GLY A 364 -14.74 8.88 -38.62
N ARG A 365 -15.64 8.58 -37.68
CA ARG A 365 -15.52 7.37 -36.83
C ARG A 365 -15.89 6.13 -37.66
N VAL A 366 -15.02 5.12 -37.65
CA VAL A 366 -15.32 3.77 -38.19
C VAL A 366 -16.11 2.97 -37.16
#